data_AF-A0A418IH56-F1
#
_entry.id   AF-A0A418IH56-F1
#
_cell.length_a   1.000
_cell.length_b   1.000
_cell.length_c   1.000
_cell.angle_alpha   90.00
_cell.angle_beta   90.00
_cell.angle_gamma   90.00
#
_symmetry.space_group_name_H-M   'P 1'
#
loop_
_entity.id
_entity.type
_entity.pdbx_description
1 polymer ?
#
loop_
_entity_poly.entity_id
_entity_poly.type
_entity_poly.pdbx_seq_one_letter_code
_entity_poly.pdbx_strand_id
1 'polypeptide(L)'
;MKQSFIKLGEGLTDLFEFNTLIEYNFERIDHLIYFHSPKSKTQRSSVALVMKPTSGQHFQAMYIMLNALNYPYPSSNKKFEMINNQAAKYNVDVKAIEVQPLELFHETELYFNYLISVLRLQRWIPPLQ
;
A
#
# COMPACT_ATOMS: atom_id res chain seq x y z
N MET A 1 19.37 -4.25 4.39
CA MET A 1 18.60 -3.28 3.58
C MET A 1 17.51 -2.62 4.43
N LYS A 2 17.37 -1.28 4.45
CA LYS A 2 16.26 -0.62 5.18
C LYS A 2 14.97 -0.66 4.35
N GLN A 3 13.88 -1.16 4.93
CA GLN A 3 12.54 -1.17 4.33
C GLN A 3 11.66 -0.24 5.16
N SER A 4 10.98 0.72 4.53
CA SER A 4 10.17 1.67 5.30
C SER A 4 8.95 2.13 4.52
N PHE A 5 7.84 2.28 5.26
CA PHE A 5 6.67 2.95 4.76
C PHE A 5 6.89 4.47 4.74
N ILE A 6 6.45 5.11 3.67
CA ILE A 6 6.43 6.56 3.49
C ILE A 6 4.96 6.94 3.31
N LYS A 7 4.37 7.58 4.33
CA LYS A 7 2.97 8.01 4.28
C LYS A 7 2.86 9.22 3.36
N LEU A 8 1.98 9.16 2.36
CA LEU A 8 1.65 10.31 1.52
C LEU A 8 0.63 11.21 2.23
N GLY A 9 -0.53 10.64 2.56
CA GLY A 9 -1.66 11.32 3.18
C GLY A 9 -2.91 10.45 3.10
N GLU A 10 -4.08 11.05 3.30
CA GLU A 10 -5.38 10.36 3.39
C GLU A 10 -6.47 11.00 2.50
N GLY A 11 -6.18 12.17 1.93
CA GLY A 11 -7.11 13.04 1.21
C GLY A 11 -7.28 12.70 -0.28
N LEU A 12 -8.05 13.53 -0.97
CA LEU A 12 -8.25 13.41 -2.42
C LEU A 12 -7.02 13.86 -3.21
N THR A 13 -6.30 14.89 -2.73
CA THR A 13 -5.05 15.36 -3.36
C THR A 13 -3.98 14.25 -3.36
N ASP A 14 -3.88 13.51 -2.26
CA ASP A 14 -2.92 12.40 -2.11
C ASP A 14 -3.19 11.26 -3.10
N LEU A 15 -4.45 11.04 -3.50
CA LEU A 15 -4.81 10.07 -4.53
C LEU A 15 -4.23 10.43 -5.89
N PHE A 16 -4.24 11.72 -6.26
CA PHE A 16 -3.65 12.16 -7.52
C PHE A 16 -2.13 11.98 -7.49
N GLU A 17 -1.47 12.33 -6.38
CA GLU A 17 -0.03 12.05 -6.22
C GLU A 17 0.28 10.55 -6.28
N PHE A 18 -0.54 9.71 -5.63
CA PHE A 18 -0.38 8.26 -5.68
C PHE A 18 -0.49 7.71 -7.12
N ASN A 19 -1.43 8.22 -7.92
CA ASN A 19 -1.56 7.85 -9.33
C ASN A 19 -0.40 8.37 -10.19
N THR A 20 0.11 9.56 -9.89
CA THR A 20 1.33 10.11 -10.51
C THR A 20 2.54 9.23 -10.20
N LEU A 21 2.68 8.75 -8.95
CA LEU A 21 3.75 7.81 -8.59
C LEU A 21 3.68 6.53 -9.41
N ILE A 22 2.46 5.99 -9.65
CA ILE A 22 2.28 4.84 -10.56
C ILE A 22 2.77 5.19 -11.96
N GLU A 23 2.28 6.29 -12.54
CA GLU A 23 2.59 6.69 -13.91
C GLU A 23 4.09 6.91 -14.17
N TYR A 24 4.80 7.55 -13.24
CA TYR A 24 6.20 7.90 -13.44
C TYR A 24 7.19 6.87 -12.89
N ASN A 25 6.75 5.91 -12.07
CA ASN A 25 7.64 4.92 -11.46
C ASN A 25 7.26 3.46 -11.74
N PHE A 26 6.32 3.18 -12.65
CA PHE A 26 5.81 1.83 -12.91
C PHE A 26 6.89 0.76 -13.10
N GLU A 27 8.00 1.08 -13.78
CA GLU A 27 9.11 0.12 -13.97
C GLU A 27 9.78 -0.32 -12.66
N ARG A 28 9.75 0.55 -11.66
CA ARG A 28 10.32 0.33 -10.33
C ARG A 28 9.28 -0.19 -9.35
N ILE A 29 7.98 -0.11 -9.64
CA ILE A 29 6.96 -0.71 -8.77
C ILE A 29 7.09 -2.22 -8.87
N ASP A 30 7.13 -2.88 -7.72
CA ASP A 30 7.09 -4.33 -7.61
C ASP A 30 5.63 -4.78 -7.49
N HIS A 31 4.92 -4.22 -6.51
CA HIS A 31 3.50 -4.51 -6.26
C HIS A 31 2.73 -3.26 -5.82
N LEU A 32 1.47 -3.17 -6.22
CA LEU A 32 0.46 -2.37 -5.56
C LEU A 32 -0.32 -3.27 -4.60
N ILE A 33 -0.45 -2.87 -3.34
CA ILE A 33 -1.01 -3.73 -2.30
C ILE A 33 -2.12 -3.01 -1.56
N TYR A 34 -3.31 -3.60 -1.54
CA TYR A 34 -4.40 -3.21 -0.67
C TYR A 34 -4.32 -3.95 0.67
N PHE A 35 -4.46 -3.18 1.75
CA PHE A 35 -4.60 -3.69 3.11
C PHE A 35 -6.02 -3.41 3.59
N HIS A 36 -6.84 -4.46 3.59
CA HIS A 36 -8.25 -4.36 3.96
C HIS A 36 -8.44 -4.60 5.46
N SER A 37 -9.23 -3.74 6.12
CA SER A 37 -9.59 -3.93 7.53
C SER A 37 -11.11 -3.98 7.68
N PRO A 38 -11.80 -5.01 7.12
CA PRO A 38 -13.28 -5.09 7.13
C PRO A 38 -13.87 -5.22 8.55
N LYS A 39 -13.05 -5.60 9.53
CA LYS A 39 -13.41 -5.70 10.95
C LYS A 39 -13.25 -4.38 11.72
N SER A 40 -12.74 -3.31 11.08
CA SER A 40 -12.66 -2.00 11.71
C SER A 40 -14.04 -1.35 11.79
N LYS A 41 -14.25 -0.43 12.76
CA LYS A 41 -15.52 0.29 12.92
C LYS A 41 -15.92 1.06 11.65
N THR A 42 -14.93 1.51 10.89
CA THR A 42 -15.10 2.37 9.70
C THR A 42 -14.94 1.59 8.39
N GLN A 43 -14.63 0.30 8.45
CA GLN A 43 -14.41 -0.61 7.32
C GLN A 43 -13.60 0.04 6.19
N ARG A 44 -12.38 0.46 6.53
CA ARG A 44 -11.48 1.15 5.61
C ARG A 44 -10.45 0.22 5.00
N SER A 45 -9.85 0.67 3.91
CA SER A 45 -8.71 0.04 3.28
C SER A 45 -7.58 1.05 3.11
N SER A 46 -6.37 0.58 3.37
CA SER A 46 -5.13 1.28 3.02
C SER A 46 -4.60 0.72 1.69
N VAL A 47 -3.76 1.48 1.01
CA VAL A 47 -3.12 1.04 -0.24
C VAL A 47 -1.68 1.51 -0.28
N ALA A 48 -0.78 0.64 -0.74
CA ALA A 48 0.64 0.96 -0.86
C ALA A 48 1.23 0.57 -2.20
N LEU A 49 2.22 1.34 -2.67
CA LEU A 49 3.15 0.94 -3.72
C LEU A 49 4.42 0.40 -3.06
N VAL A 50 4.70 -0.88 -3.26
CA VAL A 50 5.97 -1.49 -2.91
C VAL A 50 6.93 -1.26 -4.06
N MET A 51 7.99 -0.50 -3.83
CA MET A 51 9.03 -0.29 -4.83
C MET A 51 10.04 -1.45 -4.81
N LYS A 52 10.66 -1.73 -5.94
CA LYS A 52 11.90 -2.51 -6.00
C LYS A 52 12.98 -1.81 -5.14
N PRO A 53 13.87 -2.59 -4.48
CA PRO A 53 15.03 -2.04 -3.80
C PRO A 53 15.80 -1.05 -4.67
N THR A 54 16.38 -0.02 -4.06
CA THR A 54 17.31 0.88 -4.74
C THR A 54 18.51 0.11 -5.29
N SER A 55 19.20 0.68 -6.27
CA SER A 55 20.54 0.25 -6.64
C SER A 55 21.42 0.12 -5.39
N GLY A 56 22.17 -0.98 -5.28
CA GLY A 56 22.96 -1.30 -4.09
C GLY A 56 22.18 -1.91 -2.91
N GLN A 57 20.86 -2.12 -3.04
CA GLN A 57 20.00 -2.73 -2.01
C GLN A 57 20.07 -2.03 -0.63
N HIS A 58 20.29 -0.71 -0.63
CA HIS A 58 20.36 0.06 0.60
C HIS A 58 18.97 0.35 1.18
N PHE A 59 17.99 0.61 0.32
CA PHE A 59 16.65 1.04 0.73
C PHE A 59 15.54 0.45 -0.14
N GLN A 60 14.38 0.15 0.46
CA GLN A 60 13.14 -0.18 -0.24
C GLN A 60 12.01 0.70 0.30
N ALA A 61 11.49 1.56 -0.58
CA ALA A 61 10.38 2.45 -0.27
C ALA A 61 9.05 1.71 -0.40
N MET A 62 8.12 1.97 0.52
CA MET A 62 6.72 1.59 0.39
C MET A 62 5.84 2.82 0.59
N TYR A 63 5.35 3.43 -0.49
CA TYR A 63 4.50 4.62 -0.39
C TYR A 63 3.08 4.21 -0.04
N ILE A 64 2.49 4.75 1.02
CA ILE A 64 1.20 4.30 1.55
C ILE A 64 0.22 5.45 1.78
N MET A 65 -1.04 5.22 1.44
CA MET A 65 -2.18 6.00 1.93
C MET A 65 -2.95 5.15 2.96
N LEU A 66 -3.03 5.63 4.20
CA LEU A 66 -3.67 4.92 5.31
C LEU A 66 -5.18 5.17 5.33
N ASN A 67 -5.98 4.12 5.49
CA ASN A 67 -7.46 4.18 5.59
C ASN A 67 -8.14 5.05 4.50
N ALA A 68 -7.49 5.20 3.34
CA ALA A 68 -7.84 6.20 2.33
C ALA A 68 -9.07 5.83 1.49
N LEU A 69 -9.46 4.55 1.53
CA LEU A 69 -10.54 3.96 0.74
C LEU A 69 -11.59 3.35 1.67
N ASN A 70 -12.86 3.37 1.24
CA ASN A 70 -13.84 2.44 1.81
C ASN A 70 -13.46 1.02 1.39
N TYR A 71 -13.73 0.03 2.24
CA TYR A 71 -13.58 -1.37 1.88
C TYR A 71 -14.39 -1.67 0.60
N PRO A 72 -13.77 -2.16 -0.48
CA PRO A 72 -14.37 -2.16 -1.81
C PRO A 72 -15.27 -3.37 -2.09
N TYR A 73 -15.63 -4.15 -1.07
CA TYR A 73 -16.47 -5.35 -1.21
C TYR A 73 -17.71 -5.27 -0.32
N PRO A 74 -18.89 -5.70 -0.82
CA PRO A 74 -19.13 -6.25 -2.16
C PRO A 74 -19.21 -5.17 -3.27
N SER A 75 -19.33 -3.90 -2.88
CA SER A 75 -19.48 -2.79 -3.82
C SER A 75 -18.21 -1.93 -3.89
N SER A 76 -17.72 -1.72 -5.10
CA SER A 76 -16.57 -0.87 -5.39
C SER A 76 -16.82 0.61 -5.03
N ASN A 77 -15.76 1.42 -5.07
CA ASN A 77 -15.83 2.86 -4.92
C ASN A 77 -14.87 3.57 -5.87
N LYS A 78 -15.16 4.85 -6.18
CA LYS A 78 -14.43 5.65 -7.17
C LYS A 78 -12.92 5.69 -6.94
N LYS A 79 -12.46 5.83 -5.69
CA LYS A 79 -11.02 5.86 -5.38
C LYS A 79 -10.37 4.51 -5.71
N PHE A 80 -11.03 3.40 -5.38
CA PHE A 80 -10.56 2.05 -5.69
C PHE A 80 -10.48 1.83 -7.21
N GLU A 81 -11.51 2.22 -7.95
CA GLU A 81 -11.52 2.16 -9.42
C GLU A 81 -10.42 2.99 -10.07
N MET A 82 -10.23 4.25 -9.61
CA MET A 82 -9.18 5.12 -10.14
C MET A 82 -7.79 4.52 -10.00
N ILE A 83 -7.47 3.93 -8.85
CA ILE A 83 -6.18 3.30 -8.61
C ILE A 83 -6.01 2.04 -9.48
N ASN A 84 -7.01 1.17 -9.53
CA ASN A 84 -6.93 -0.06 -10.32
C ASN A 84 -6.85 0.22 -11.83
N ASN A 85 -7.56 1.23 -12.33
CA ASN A 85 -7.46 1.65 -13.72
C ASN A 85 -6.04 2.16 -14.04
N GLN A 86 -5.45 2.94 -13.13
CA GLN A 86 -4.07 3.42 -13.28
C GLN A 86 -3.07 2.25 -13.24
N ALA A 87 -3.19 1.33 -12.28
CA ALA A 87 -2.35 0.15 -12.19
C ALA A 87 -2.44 -0.73 -13.46
N ALA A 88 -3.66 -0.96 -13.97
CA ALA A 88 -3.89 -1.71 -15.19
C ALA A 88 -3.26 -1.05 -16.42
N LYS A 89 -3.36 0.29 -16.54
CA LYS A 89 -2.75 1.07 -17.63
C LYS A 89 -1.24 0.86 -17.72
N TYR A 90 -0.56 0.74 -16.59
CA TYR A 90 0.90 0.55 -16.52
C TYR A 90 1.31 -0.90 -16.18
N ASN A 91 0.38 -1.85 -16.26
CA ASN A 91 0.59 -3.28 -15.98
C ASN A 91 1.29 -3.56 -14.63
N VAL A 92 0.89 -2.83 -13.59
CA VAL A 92 1.36 -3.02 -12.22
C VAL A 92 0.62 -4.18 -11.57
N ASP A 93 1.36 -5.09 -10.93
CA ASP A 93 0.79 -6.23 -10.21
C ASP A 93 0.03 -5.76 -8.96
N VAL A 94 -1.27 -6.06 -8.89
CA VAL A 94 -2.16 -5.66 -7.80
C VAL A 94 -2.44 -6.85 -6.88
N LYS A 95 -2.17 -6.67 -5.58
CA LYS A 95 -2.41 -7.65 -4.52
C LYS A 95 -3.32 -7.08 -3.46
N ALA A 96 -3.97 -7.96 -2.70
CA ALA A 96 -4.83 -7.59 -1.60
C ALA A 96 -4.69 -8.58 -0.44
N ILE A 97 -4.78 -8.08 0.78
CA ILE A 97 -4.77 -8.90 1.99
C ILE A 97 -5.61 -8.26 3.09
N GLU A 98 -6.29 -9.08 3.88
CA GLU A 98 -6.94 -8.63 5.11
C GLU A 98 -5.93 -8.47 6.25
N VAL A 99 -6.04 -7.37 7.00
CA VAL A 99 -5.15 -7.04 8.10
C VAL A 99 -5.92 -6.50 9.30
N GLN A 100 -5.28 -6.54 10.46
CA GLN A 100 -5.78 -5.86 11.65
C GLN A 100 -5.97 -4.35 11.40
N PRO A 101 -6.99 -3.71 11.99
CA PRO A 101 -7.19 -2.27 11.89
C PRO A 101 -6.02 -1.47 12.47
N LEU A 102 -5.72 -0.32 11.86
CA LEU A 102 -4.74 0.65 12.39
C LEU A 102 -5.08 1.08 13.83
N GLU A 103 -6.37 1.18 14.16
CA GLU A 103 -6.86 1.66 15.46
C GLU A 103 -6.54 0.70 16.63
N LEU A 104 -6.09 -0.53 16.37
CA LEU A 104 -5.63 -1.47 17.40
C LEU A 104 -4.19 -1.20 17.85
N PHE A 105 -3.48 -0.28 17.18
CA PHE A 105 -2.08 0.01 17.43
C PHE A 105 -1.97 1.41 18.06
N HIS A 106 -1.19 1.53 19.14
CA HIS A 106 -0.96 2.80 19.82
C HIS A 106 -0.18 3.80 18.96
N GLU A 107 0.68 3.30 18.07
CA GLU A 107 1.55 4.11 17.21
C GLU A 107 1.50 3.61 15.78
N THR A 108 1.57 4.53 14.81
CA THR A 108 1.57 4.19 13.38
C THR A 108 2.81 3.38 13.00
N GLU A 109 3.94 3.61 13.67
CA GLU A 109 5.17 2.83 13.45
C GLU A 109 5.00 1.35 13.83
N LEU A 110 4.27 1.04 14.91
CA LEU A 110 3.93 -0.33 15.29
C LEU A 110 3.04 -1.00 14.23
N TYR A 111 2.07 -0.27 13.70
CA TYR A 111 1.25 -0.76 12.60
C TYR A 111 2.08 -1.02 11.33
N PHE A 112 3.02 -0.14 11.00
CA PHE A 112 3.94 -0.36 9.88
C PHE A 112 4.84 -1.57 10.07
N ASN A 113 5.37 -1.80 11.28
CA ASN A 113 6.14 -3.02 11.59
C ASN A 113 5.30 -4.29 11.41
N TYR A 114 4.03 -4.25 11.83
CA TYR A 114 3.08 -5.31 11.60
C TYR A 114 2.84 -5.54 10.09
N LEU A 115 2.55 -4.50 9.31
CA LEU A 115 2.34 -4.63 7.86
C LEU A 115 3.58 -5.18 7.15
N ILE A 116 4.78 -4.71 7.50
CA ILE A 116 6.05 -5.26 6.97
C ILE A 116 6.15 -6.76 7.25
N SER A 117 5.77 -7.19 8.46
CA SER A 117 5.78 -8.61 8.84
C SER A 117 4.81 -9.42 7.99
N VAL A 118 3.59 -8.91 7.75
CA VAL A 118 2.59 -9.51 6.85
C VAL A 118 3.15 -9.63 5.43
N LEU A 119 3.74 -8.57 4.88
CA LEU A 119 4.31 -8.59 3.53
C LEU A 119 5.43 -9.61 3.37
N ARG A 120 6.30 -9.77 4.38
CA ARG A 120 7.36 -10.79 4.38
C ARG A 120 6.79 -12.20 4.44
N LEU A 121 5.77 -12.44 5.26
CA LEU A 121 5.10 -13.75 5.34
C LEU A 121 4.51 -14.17 3.98
N GLN A 122 3.97 -13.20 3.23
CA GLN A 122 3.46 -13.41 1.87
C GLN A 122 4.55 -13.48 0.81
N ARG A 123 5.82 -13.25 1.17
CA ARG A 123 6.97 -13.12 0.25
C ARG A 123 6.78 -12.02 -0.81
N TRP A 124 6.05 -10.95 -0.45
CA TRP A 124 5.82 -9.79 -1.32
C TRP A 124 6.88 -8.70 -1.14
N ILE A 125 7.74 -8.84 -0.14
CA ILE A 125 8.99 -8.07 -0.02
C ILE A 125 10.13 -9.01 0.34
N PRO A 126 11.39 -8.68 -0.01
CA PRO A 126 12.55 -9.46 0.39
C PRO A 126 12.67 -9.62 1.91
N PRO A 127 13.31 -10.72 2.38
CA PRO A 127 13.64 -10.87 3.79
C PRO A 127 14.61 -9.79 4.27
N LEU A 128 14.69 -9.59 5.58
CA LEU A 128 15.76 -8.78 6.16
C LEU A 128 17.10 -9.45 5.86
N GLN A 129 18.01 -8.67 5.30
CA GLN A 129 19.45 -8.98 5.23
C GLN A 129 20.13 -8.34 6.44
#